data_AF-A0A3E1Y455-F1
#
_entry.id   AF-A0A3E1Y455-F1
#
_cell.length_a   1.000
_cell.length_b   1.000
_cell.length_c   1.000
_cell.angle_alpha   90.00
_cell.angle_beta   90.00
_cell.angle_gamma   90.00
#
_symmetry.space_group_name_H-M   'P 1'
#
loop_
_entity.id
_entity.type
_entity.pdbx_description
1 polymer ?
#
loop_
_entity_poly.entity_id
_entity_poly.type
_entity_poly.pdbx_seq_one_letter_code
_entity_poly.pdbx_strand_id
1 'polypeptide(L)'
;MNPAEDVAAKSNPSINLKENLEADEYIRLLKTPCLNAEVRLAFIFCCYTGIRHVDVKKLTWEQIKNEVLVTRIIQKKTGKPVEITLHQIALSILDEKIKRLGKLEPNDKVFTLPTHDGCNKVIQQ
;
A
#
# COMPACT_ATOMS: atom_id res chain seq x y z
N MET A 1 -35.44 23.40 10.51
CA MET A 1 -35.44 23.15 9.06
C MET A 1 -33.99 22.89 8.68
N ASN A 2 -33.65 21.67 8.26
CA ASN A 2 -32.26 21.27 8.00
C ASN A 2 -32.04 21.37 6.47
N PRO A 3 -31.17 22.26 5.97
CA PRO A 3 -31.04 22.55 4.52
C PRO A 3 -30.37 21.44 3.69
N ALA A 4 -30.10 20.28 4.29
CA ALA A 4 -29.36 19.17 3.67
C ALA A 4 -30.23 17.94 3.33
N GLU A 5 -31.55 18.01 3.52
CA GLU A 5 -32.47 16.88 3.27
C GLU A 5 -32.65 16.52 1.78
N ASP A 6 -32.24 17.37 0.84
CA ASP A 6 -32.47 17.17 -0.61
C ASP A 6 -31.18 16.93 -1.43
N VAL A 7 -30.04 16.70 -0.76
CA VAL A 7 -28.81 16.30 -1.45
C VAL A 7 -28.76 14.78 -1.52
N ALA A 8 -29.45 14.21 -2.51
CA ALA A 8 -29.30 12.80 -2.84
C ALA A 8 -27.85 12.57 -3.31
N ALA A 9 -27.05 11.91 -2.47
CA ALA A 9 -25.75 11.40 -2.87
C ALA A 9 -25.98 10.37 -3.98
N LYS A 10 -25.78 10.79 -5.24
CA LYS A 10 -25.75 9.87 -6.38
C LYS A 10 -24.61 8.89 -6.13
N SER A 11 -24.91 7.70 -5.61
CA SER A 11 -23.98 6.59 -5.67
C SER A 11 -23.81 6.31 -7.15
N ASN A 12 -22.64 6.64 -7.69
CA ASN A 12 -22.19 6.03 -8.92
C ASN A 12 -21.52 4.73 -8.46
N PRO A 13 -22.24 3.59 -8.35
CA PRO A 13 -21.54 2.34 -8.16
C PRO A 13 -20.61 2.24 -9.36
N SER A 14 -19.30 2.26 -9.12
CA SER A 14 -18.31 1.99 -10.14
C SER A 14 -18.52 0.54 -10.58
N ILE A 15 -19.51 0.31 -11.44
CA ILE A 15 -19.91 -0.98 -12.01
C ILE A 15 -18.86 -1.53 -12.98
N ASN A 16 -17.80 -0.77 -13.24
CA ASN A 16 -16.52 -1.35 -13.63
C ASN A 16 -15.88 -1.96 -12.37
N LEU A 17 -16.24 -3.21 -12.09
CA LEU A 17 -15.40 -4.10 -11.28
C LEU A 17 -14.03 -4.11 -11.95
N LYS A 18 -13.11 -3.34 -11.40
CA LYS A 18 -11.72 -3.34 -11.85
C LYS A 18 -11.22 -4.77 -11.67
N GLU A 19 -10.74 -5.38 -12.76
CA GLU A 19 -10.27 -6.77 -12.72
C GLU A 19 -9.24 -6.91 -11.59
N ASN A 20 -9.46 -7.91 -10.74
CA ASN A 20 -8.53 -8.24 -9.68
C ASN A 20 -7.34 -8.97 -10.29
N LEU A 21 -6.16 -8.75 -9.71
CA LEU A 21 -4.95 -9.39 -10.17
C LEU A 21 -5.05 -10.91 -10.00
N GLU A 22 -5.00 -11.66 -11.10
CA GLU A 22 -4.92 -13.12 -11.04
C GLU A 22 -3.50 -13.60 -10.70
N ALA A 23 -3.37 -14.84 -10.23
CA ALA A 23 -2.06 -15.39 -9.83
C ALA A 23 -1.03 -15.33 -10.97
N ASP A 24 -1.47 -15.55 -12.21
CA ASP A 24 -0.59 -15.50 -13.38
C ASP A 24 -0.12 -14.07 -13.70
N GLU A 25 -0.99 -13.08 -13.53
CA GLU A 25 -0.65 -11.67 -13.70
C GLU A 25 0.33 -11.20 -12.61
N TYR A 26 0.17 -11.70 -11.39
CA TYR A 26 1.12 -11.45 -10.31
C TYR A 26 2.52 -11.98 -10.65
N ILE A 27 2.63 -13.22 -11.15
CA ILE A 27 3.93 -13.79 -11.56
C ILE A 27 4.52 -13.02 -12.75
N ARG A 28 3.69 -12.57 -13.70
CA ARG A 28 4.16 -11.71 -14.80
C ARG A 28 4.71 -10.39 -14.27
N LEU A 29 4.01 -9.71 -13.38
CA LEU A 29 4.47 -8.46 -12.76
C LEU A 29 5.78 -8.62 -11.97
N LEU A 30 6.00 -9.76 -11.32
CA LEU A 30 7.28 -10.06 -10.66
C LEU A 30 8.43 -10.21 -11.67
N LYS A 31 8.16 -10.80 -12.83
CA LYS A 31 9.15 -11.08 -13.87
C LYS A 31 9.41 -9.89 -14.79
N THR A 32 8.45 -8.97 -14.91
CA THR A 32 8.60 -7.79 -15.75
C THR A 32 9.76 -6.92 -15.23
N PRO A 33 10.72 -6.54 -16.09
CA PRO A 33 11.79 -5.63 -15.71
C PRO A 33 11.20 -4.24 -15.45
N CYS A 34 10.94 -3.92 -14.19
CA CYS A 34 10.43 -2.61 -13.80
C CYS A 34 11.57 -1.57 -13.80
N LEU A 35 11.34 -0.43 -14.45
CA LEU A 35 12.23 0.74 -14.42
C LEU A 35 12.51 1.24 -13.01
N ASN A 36 11.56 1.03 -12.08
CA ASN A 36 11.70 1.42 -10.68
C ASN A 36 11.41 0.24 -9.75
N ALA A 37 12.48 -0.33 -9.19
CA ALA A 37 12.39 -1.44 -8.24
C ALA A 37 11.60 -1.07 -6.97
N GLU A 38 11.62 0.19 -6.53
CA GLU A 38 10.85 0.63 -5.36
C GLU A 38 9.34 0.54 -5.59
N VAL A 39 8.89 0.90 -6.80
CA VAL A 39 7.47 0.81 -7.18
C VAL A 39 7.03 -0.64 -7.20
N ARG A 40 7.85 -1.54 -7.75
CA ARG A 40 7.58 -2.98 -7.76
C ARG A 40 7.50 -3.55 -6.34
N LEU A 41 8.49 -3.26 -5.49
CA LEU A 41 8.50 -3.75 -4.10
C LEU A 41 7.33 -3.21 -3.30
N ALA A 42 6.99 -1.93 -3.45
CA ALA A 42 5.84 -1.36 -2.77
C ALA A 42 4.52 -1.96 -3.27
N PHE A 43 4.40 -2.25 -4.57
CA PHE A 43 3.24 -2.93 -5.12
C PHE A 43 3.06 -4.32 -4.50
N ILE A 44 4.13 -5.13 -4.47
CA ILE A 44 4.11 -6.46 -3.83
C ILE A 44 3.76 -6.33 -2.36
N PHE A 45 4.35 -5.36 -1.67
CA PHE A 45 4.02 -5.06 -0.27
C PHE A 45 2.53 -4.76 -0.10
N CYS A 46 1.92 -3.96 -0.98
CA CYS A 46 0.48 -3.69 -0.96
C CYS A 46 -0.34 -4.98 -1.17
N CYS A 47 0.05 -5.85 -2.10
CA CYS A 47 -0.65 -7.11 -2.36
C CYS A 47 -0.68 -8.03 -1.13
N TYR A 48 0.42 -8.10 -0.37
CA TYR A 48 0.50 -8.95 0.83
C TYR A 48 -0.08 -8.32 2.10
N THR A 49 -0.21 -7.00 2.15
CA THR A 49 -0.67 -6.28 3.36
C THR A 49 -2.07 -5.70 3.23
N GLY A 50 -2.61 -5.59 2.01
CA GLY A 50 -3.95 -5.08 1.74
C GLY A 50 -4.14 -3.57 2.00
N ILE A 51 -3.05 -2.83 2.20
CA ILE A 51 -3.09 -1.38 2.45
C ILE A 51 -3.12 -0.58 1.15
N ARG A 52 -3.64 0.64 1.21
CA ARG A 52 -3.76 1.51 0.03
C ARG A 52 -2.42 2.14 -0.33
N HIS A 53 -2.21 2.36 -1.62
CA HIS A 53 -1.01 3.05 -2.14
C HIS A 53 -0.70 4.38 -1.45
N VAL A 54 -1.72 5.18 -1.14
CA VAL A 54 -1.54 6.49 -0.45
C VAL A 54 -1.01 6.30 0.97
N ASP A 55 -1.43 5.24 1.65
CA ASP A 55 -0.99 4.90 3.00
C ASP A 55 0.46 4.38 2.96
N VAL A 56 0.80 3.54 1.97
CA VAL A 56 2.18 3.05 1.74
C VAL A 56 3.14 4.19 1.47
N LYS A 57 2.72 5.17 0.69
CA LYS A 57 3.53 6.36 0.38
C LYS A 57 3.85 7.22 1.61
N LYS A 58 3.02 7.14 2.65
CA LYS A 58 3.20 7.85 3.92
C LYS A 58 3.75 6.95 5.03
N LEU A 59 3.95 5.68 4.75
CA LEU A 59 4.39 4.69 5.72
C LEU A 59 5.80 5.02 6.22
N THR A 60 5.96 5.14 7.53
CA THR A 60 7.25 5.35 8.19
C THR A 60 7.71 4.11 8.96
N TRP A 61 9.02 3.98 9.19
CA TRP A 61 9.57 2.84 9.92
C TRP A 61 9.05 2.71 11.35
N GLU A 62 8.70 3.83 12.00
CA GLU A 62 8.06 3.85 13.32
C GLU A 62 6.75 3.03 13.38
N GLN A 63 6.04 2.93 12.25
CA GLN A 63 4.76 2.22 12.17
C GLN A 63 4.92 0.70 12.08
N ILE A 64 6.13 0.20 11.87
CA ILE A 64 6.41 -1.23 11.74
C ILE A 64 7.09 -1.70 13.02
N LYS A 65 6.45 -2.60 13.77
CA LYS A 65 6.95 -3.12 15.04
C LYS A 65 6.72 -4.62 15.13
N ASN A 66 7.77 -5.40 15.41
CA ASN A 66 7.70 -6.85 15.64
C ASN A 66 6.80 -7.56 14.62
N GLU A 67 7.07 -7.34 13.32
CA GLU A 67 6.33 -7.96 12.22
C GLU A 67 4.88 -7.49 12.05
N VAL A 68 4.44 -6.52 12.84
CA VAL A 68 3.11 -5.91 12.76
C VAL A 68 3.24 -4.49 12.21
N LEU A 69 2.43 -4.20 11.20
CA LEU A 69 2.21 -2.86 10.71
C LEU A 69 1.05 -2.21 11.48
N VAL A 70 1.35 -1.17 12.24
CA VAL A 70 0.36 -0.34 12.92
C VAL A 70 0.04 0.86 12.03
N THR A 71 -1.13 0.81 11.38
CA THR A 71 -1.58 1.93 10.55
C THR A 71 -2.09 3.07 11.45
N ARG A 72 -2.03 4.32 10.94
CA ARG A 72 -2.65 5.48 11.60
C ARG A 72 -4.18 5.53 11.44
N ILE A 73 -4.77 4.56 10.75
CA ILE A 73 -6.20 4.52 10.48
C ILE A 73 -6.90 3.91 11.69
N ILE A 74 -7.78 4.70 12.32
CA ILE A 74 -8.64 4.20 13.40
C ILE A 74 -9.89 3.59 12.76
N GLN A 75 -10.14 2.31 13.05
CA GLN A 75 -11.35 1.64 12.56
C GLN A 75 -12.59 2.22 13.25
N LYS A 76 -13.55 2.72 12.46
CA LYS A 76 -14.84 3.23 12.97
C LYS A 76 -15.59 2.22 13.85
N LYS A 77 -15.44 0.93 13.58
CA LYS A 77 -16.17 -0.15 14.25
C LYS A 77 -15.60 -0.49 15.63
N THR A 78 -14.28 -0.43 15.79
CA THR A 78 -13.58 -0.89 17.01
C THR A 78 -12.90 0.23 17.79
N GLY A 79 -12.76 1.43 17.20
CA GLY A 79 -12.09 2.57 17.81
C GLY A 79 -10.57 2.38 17.99
N LYS A 80 -10.00 1.31 17.42
CA LYS A 80 -8.58 0.96 17.53
C LYS A 80 -7.85 1.18 16.19
N PRO A 81 -6.53 1.44 16.22
CA PRO A 81 -5.70 1.42 15.01
C PRO A 81 -5.81 0.08 14.28
N VAL A 82 -5.73 0.07 12.94
CA VAL A 82 -5.60 -1.20 12.20
C VAL A 82 -4.19 -1.72 12.40
N GLU A 83 -4.08 -2.89 13.02
CA GLU A 83 -2.85 -3.68 13.12
C GLU A 83 -2.90 -4.78 12.05
N ILE A 84 -1.85 -4.87 11.25
CA ILE A 84 -1.74 -5.83 10.14
C ILE A 84 -0.50 -6.67 10.37
N THR A 85 -0.69 -7.96 10.62
CA THR A 85 0.42 -8.92 10.66
C THR A 85 1.01 -9.06 9.26
N LEU A 86 2.31 -8.78 9.13
CA LEU A 86 2.99 -8.83 7.85
C LEU A 86 3.29 -10.28 7.46
N HIS A 87 3.03 -10.61 6.20
CA HIS A 87 3.43 -11.89 5.63
C HIS A 87 4.97 -11.98 5.51
N GLN A 88 5.54 -13.19 5.53
CA GLN A 88 7.00 -13.40 5.45
C GLN A 88 7.65 -12.74 4.22
N ILE A 89 6.93 -12.69 3.09
CA ILE A 89 7.40 -12.01 1.88
C ILE A 89 7.45 -10.49 2.10
N ALA A 90 6.46 -9.91 2.77
CA ALA A 90 6.45 -8.48 3.10
C ALA A 90 7.60 -8.15 4.07
N LEU A 91 7.87 -9.02 5.05
CA LEU A 91 9.01 -8.88 5.96
C LEU A 91 10.35 -8.95 5.23
N SER A 92 10.49 -9.91 4.31
CA SER A 92 11.71 -10.06 3.52
C SER A 92 12.03 -8.80 2.70
N ILE A 93 10.99 -8.16 2.12
CA ILE A 93 11.12 -6.87 1.40
C ILE A 93 11.62 -5.78 2.35
N LEU A 94 11.09 -5.72 3.57
CA LEU A 94 11.53 -4.75 4.57
C LEU A 94 12.98 -5.02 4.98
N ASP A 95 13.35 -6.25 5.29
CA ASP A 95 14.70 -6.64 5.70
C ASP A 95 15.74 -6.33 4.63
N GLU A 96 15.43 -6.60 3.35
CA GLU A 96 16.31 -6.24 2.23
C GLU A 96 16.53 -4.71 2.18
N LYS A 97 15.49 -3.93 2.43
CA LYS A 97 15.59 -2.46 2.50
C LYS A 97 16.39 -1.97 3.70
N ILE A 98 16.18 -2.57 4.87
CA ILE A 98 16.95 -2.27 6.08
C ILE A 98 18.43 -2.50 5.81
N LYS A 99 18.78 -3.65 5.20
CA LYS A 99 20.16 -3.97 4.82
C LYS A 99 20.75 -2.99 3.81
N ARG A 100 19.95 -2.50 2.86
CA ARG A 100 20.40 -1.53 1.85
C ARG A 100 20.61 -0.12 2.42
N LEU A 101 19.77 0.31 3.35
CA LEU A 101 19.79 1.67 3.90
C LEU A 101 20.76 1.80 5.09
N GLY A 102 20.98 0.72 5.85
CA GLY A 102 21.94 0.67 6.96
C GLY A 102 21.49 1.43 8.20
N LYS A 103 21.32 2.76 8.09
CA LYS A 103 20.74 3.61 9.14
C LYS A 103 19.29 3.94 8.80
N LEU A 104 18.41 3.76 9.78
CA LEU A 104 16.98 3.99 9.62
C LEU A 104 16.53 4.95 10.72
N GLU A 105 16.05 6.11 10.33
CA GLU A 105 15.38 7.01 11.24
C GLU A 105 13.90 6.59 11.35
N PRO A 106 13.28 6.63 12.56
CA PRO A 106 11.89 6.23 12.74
C PRO A 106 10.90 7.01 11.85
N ASN A 107 11.21 8.28 11.57
CA ASN A 107 10.41 9.17 10.75
C ASN A 107 10.66 9.03 9.24
N ASP A 108 11.67 8.24 8.83
CA ASP A 108 11.92 8.03 7.42
C ASP A 108 10.84 7.14 6.80
N LYS A 109 10.58 7.43 5.52
CA LYS A 109 9.61 6.67 4.74
C LYS A 109 10.16 5.30 4.40
N VAL A 110 9.30 4.29 4.51
CA VAL A 110 9.64 2.91 4.13
C VAL A 110 9.80 2.78 2.62
N PHE A 111 8.96 3.46 1.83
CA PHE A 111 9.01 3.44 0.37
C PHE A 111 9.07 4.85 -0.22
N THR A 112 9.99 5.06 -1.16
CA THR A 112 10.11 6.32 -1.90
C THR A 112 9.40 6.18 -3.23
N LEU A 113 8.10 6.48 -3.25
CA LEU A 113 7.25 6.31 -4.42
C LEU A 113 7.02 7.62 -5.19
N PRO A 114 7.02 7.58 -6.54
CA PRO A 114 6.68 8.72 -7.38
C PRO A 114 5.18 9.12 -7.27
N THR A 115 4.70 9.96 -8.17
CA THR A 115 3.27 10.28 -8.27
C THR A 115 2.45 9.05 -8.64
N HIS A 116 1.16 9.06 -8.33
CA HIS A 116 0.27 7.92 -8.60
C HIS A 116 0.27 7.52 -10.08
N ASP A 117 0.24 8.50 -10.99
CA ASP A 117 0.35 8.27 -12.44
C ASP A 117 1.71 7.67 -12.83
N GLY A 118 2.78 8.09 -12.16
CA GLY A 118 4.12 7.52 -12.35
C GLY A 118 4.19 6.05 -11.95
N CYS A 119 3.56 5.68 -10.82
CA CYS A 119 3.48 4.27 -10.42
C CYS A 119 2.66 3.44 -11.41
N ASN A 120 1.50 3.95 -11.85
CA ASN A 120 0.64 3.21 -12.79
C ASN A 120 1.34 2.97 -14.13
N LYS A 121 2.09 3.96 -14.65
CA LYS A 121 2.87 3.82 -15.90
C LYS A 121 4.01 2.81 -15.80
N VAL A 122 4.52 2.52 -14.61
CA VAL A 122 5.58 1.53 -14.39
C VAL A 122 5.00 0.11 -14.25
N ILE A 123 3.77 0.01 -13.73
CA ILE A 123 3.09 -1.27 -13.48
C ILE A 123 2.33 -1.77 -14.71
N GLN A 124 1.84 -0.87 -15.57
CA GLN A 124 1.11 -1.21 -16.80
C GLN A 124 2.01 -1.62 -18.00
N GLN A 125 3.30 -1.87 -17.76
CA GLN A 125 4.27 -2.22 -18.82
C GLN A 125 4.26 -3.71 -19.13
#